data_AF-A0A7J2Y929-F1
#
_entry.id   AF-A0A7J2Y929-F1
#
_cell.length_a   1.000
_cell.length_b   1.000
_cell.length_c   1.000
_cell.angle_alpha   90.00
_cell.angle_beta   90.00
_cell.angle_gamma   90.00
#
_symmetry.space_group_name_H-M   'P 1'
#
loop_
_entity.id
_entity.type
_entity.pdbx_description
1 polymer ?
#
loop_
_entity_poly.entity_id
_entity_poly.type
_entity_poly.pdbx_seq_one_letter_code
_entity_poly.pdbx_strand_id
1 'polypeptide(L)'
;MQTTTPSGQNCCYARCNQQWKAGVSIGAGWYEEEYRAYGYEYPSDSIRIEQLDEALHIIKAMWTNVKATFSGKHYRILDAICNPKPLQKPHPPIMVGGIGEKLLLKVAAKHAERYNHPFGTPDEVKRKIEVLKEHCKTVGRDHKEIEKSVLIRVIVANSENKVNQIIRKVKNKDEIVEQPLDRTNGKIAVGTPEQVVAGLNKYVEHEVTHFILHFMGLGYGEML
;
A
#
# COMPACT_ATOMS: atom_id res chain seq x y z
N MET A 1 -44.92 6.64 -36.53
CA MET A 1 -46.00 6.02 -35.74
C MET A 1 -45.62 6.10 -34.28
N GLN A 2 -46.34 6.92 -33.53
CA GLN A 2 -46.21 7.02 -32.07
C GLN A 2 -46.89 5.81 -31.45
N THR A 3 -46.24 5.16 -30.49
CA THR A 3 -46.91 4.34 -29.48
C THR A 3 -46.44 4.82 -28.13
N THR A 4 -47.28 5.62 -27.49
CA THR A 4 -47.23 5.97 -26.08
C THR A 4 -47.62 4.77 -25.24
N THR A 5 -46.82 4.45 -24.22
CA THR A 5 -47.31 3.79 -23.00
C THR A 5 -47.01 4.71 -21.80
N PRO A 6 -48.02 5.02 -20.96
CA PRO A 6 -47.85 5.85 -19.78
C PRO A 6 -47.62 5.01 -18.52
N SER A 7 -46.88 5.62 -17.59
CA SER A 7 -46.75 5.29 -16.16
C SER A 7 -45.93 4.04 -15.77
N GLY A 8 -44.98 4.27 -14.86
CA GLY A 8 -44.29 3.22 -14.14
C GLY A 8 -42.78 3.40 -14.14
N GLN A 9 -42.30 4.21 -13.19
CA GLN A 9 -40.92 4.30 -12.71
C GLN A 9 -40.09 3.05 -12.99
N ASN A 10 -38.96 3.21 -13.70
CA ASN A 10 -37.69 2.52 -13.45
C ASN A 10 -36.69 2.84 -14.57
N CYS A 11 -35.90 3.89 -14.37
CA CYS A 11 -34.55 3.95 -14.92
C CYS A 11 -33.75 5.01 -14.15
N CYS A 12 -33.39 4.66 -12.91
CA CYS A 12 -32.11 5.11 -12.40
C CYS A 12 -31.06 4.46 -13.31
N TYR A 13 -30.70 5.11 -14.41
CA TYR A 13 -29.41 4.90 -15.06
C TYR A 13 -28.34 5.34 -14.06
N ALA A 14 -28.08 4.50 -13.07
CA ALA A 14 -26.87 4.58 -12.28
C ALA A 14 -25.73 4.49 -13.29
N ARG A 15 -24.86 5.50 -13.30
CA ARG A 15 -23.60 5.49 -14.04
C ARG A 15 -22.78 4.28 -13.59
N CYS A 16 -22.97 3.14 -14.23
CA CYS A 16 -22.06 2.00 -14.16
C CYS A 16 -20.83 2.28 -15.05
N ASN A 17 -20.14 3.37 -14.76
CA ASN A 17 -18.86 3.75 -15.36
C ASN A 17 -17.75 3.77 -14.30
N GLN A 18 -17.89 2.99 -13.23
CA GLN A 18 -16.74 2.68 -12.38
C GLN A 18 -15.93 1.62 -13.10
N GLN A 19 -15.03 2.08 -13.97
CA GLN A 19 -13.99 1.24 -14.51
C GLN A 19 -13.14 0.76 -13.33
N TRP A 20 -13.18 -0.54 -13.04
CA TRP A 20 -12.38 -1.17 -12.00
C TRP A 20 -10.91 -0.85 -12.24
N LYS A 21 -10.28 -0.11 -11.33
CA LYS A 21 -8.84 0.14 -11.34
C LYS A 21 -8.17 -0.85 -10.42
N ALA A 22 -7.48 -1.83 -10.99
CA ALA A 22 -6.58 -2.68 -10.25
C ALA A 22 -5.31 -1.89 -9.93
N GLY A 23 -4.72 -2.15 -8.76
CA GLY A 23 -3.38 -1.69 -8.38
C GLY A 23 -2.55 -2.89 -7.92
N VAL A 24 -1.24 -2.83 -8.13
CA VAL A 24 -0.32 -3.90 -7.72
C VAL A 24 0.54 -3.40 -6.57
N SER A 25 0.56 -4.13 -5.47
CA SER A 25 1.37 -3.81 -4.29
C SER A 25 2.52 -4.81 -4.18
N ILE A 26 3.74 -4.32 -4.05
CA ILE A 26 4.93 -5.17 -3.99
C ILE A 26 5.98 -4.60 -3.03
N GLY A 27 6.72 -5.48 -2.37
CA GLY A 27 7.84 -5.16 -1.50
C GLY A 27 8.97 -6.17 -1.68
N ALA A 28 10.08 -5.98 -0.99
CA ALA A 28 11.28 -6.82 -1.11
C ALA A 28 11.18 -8.16 -0.33
N GLY A 29 10.02 -8.47 0.24
CA GLY A 29 9.86 -9.48 1.27
C GLY A 29 10.47 -9.03 2.62
N TRP A 30 9.99 -9.56 3.73
CA TRP A 30 10.54 -9.23 5.07
C TRP A 30 10.45 -10.37 6.07
N TYR A 31 9.63 -11.39 5.77
CA TYR A 31 9.31 -12.48 6.69
C TYR A 31 10.06 -13.75 6.26
N GLU A 32 11.11 -14.09 6.99
CA GLU A 32 12.04 -15.17 6.64
C GLU A 32 11.37 -16.55 6.66
N GLU A 33 10.42 -16.74 7.56
CA GLU A 33 9.67 -17.97 7.74
C GLU A 33 8.89 -18.34 6.48
N GLU A 34 8.32 -17.35 5.77
CA GLU A 34 7.69 -17.57 4.47
C GLU A 34 8.70 -18.05 3.43
N TYR A 35 9.89 -17.44 3.36
CA TYR A 35 10.94 -17.88 2.43
C TYR A 35 11.33 -19.33 2.69
N ARG A 36 11.55 -19.68 3.95
CA ARG A 36 11.89 -21.05 4.37
C ARG A 36 10.77 -22.04 4.04
N ALA A 37 9.51 -21.65 4.26
CA ALA A 37 8.36 -22.50 3.96
C ALA A 37 8.22 -22.82 2.46
N TYR A 38 8.58 -21.89 1.58
CA TYR A 38 8.60 -22.10 0.13
C TYR A 38 9.92 -22.67 -0.41
N GLY A 39 10.90 -22.95 0.47
CA GLY A 39 12.21 -23.49 0.09
C GLY A 39 13.13 -22.49 -0.62
N TYR A 40 12.90 -21.19 -0.45
CA TYR A 40 13.76 -20.15 -1.00
C TYR A 40 14.90 -19.80 -0.03
N GLU A 41 16.04 -19.42 -0.58
CA GLU A 41 17.08 -18.73 0.18
C GLU A 41 16.53 -17.38 0.69
N TYR A 42 17.05 -16.91 1.83
CA TYR A 42 16.73 -15.60 2.38
C TYR A 42 17.95 -14.66 2.31
N PRO A 43 18.18 -13.98 1.17
CA PRO A 43 19.30 -13.08 1.02
C PRO A 43 19.19 -11.86 1.92
N SER A 44 20.30 -11.12 2.05
CA SER A 44 20.32 -9.84 2.77
C SER A 44 19.32 -8.84 2.18
N ASP A 45 18.88 -7.89 3.00
CA ASP A 45 17.94 -6.84 2.60
C ASP A 45 18.39 -6.08 1.36
N SER A 46 19.69 -5.80 1.23
CA SER A 46 20.23 -5.10 0.06
C SER A 46 20.03 -5.90 -1.22
N ILE A 47 20.32 -7.21 -1.19
CA ILE A 47 20.13 -8.09 -2.35
C ILE A 47 18.65 -8.16 -2.72
N ARG A 48 17.76 -8.32 -1.73
CA ARG A 48 16.31 -8.40 -2.00
C ARG A 48 15.74 -7.10 -2.56
N ILE A 49 16.25 -5.95 -2.12
CA ILE A 49 15.83 -4.64 -2.68
C ILE A 49 16.41 -4.44 -4.09
N GLU A 50 17.64 -4.89 -4.37
CA GLU A 50 18.17 -4.90 -5.74
C GLU A 50 17.33 -5.79 -6.66
N GLN A 51 16.95 -6.98 -6.20
CA GLN A 51 16.02 -7.88 -6.91
C GLN A 51 14.67 -7.19 -7.18
N LEU A 52 14.10 -6.49 -6.19
CA LEU A 52 12.87 -5.72 -6.38
C LEU A 52 12.99 -4.65 -7.47
N ASP A 53 14.12 -3.91 -7.51
CA ASP A 53 14.39 -2.89 -8.53
C ASP A 53 14.37 -3.51 -9.95
N GLU A 54 15.09 -4.61 -10.13
CA GLU A 54 15.14 -5.33 -11.41
C GLU A 54 13.79 -5.95 -11.80
N ALA A 55 13.09 -6.56 -10.84
CA ALA A 55 11.77 -7.15 -11.06
C ALA A 55 10.77 -6.07 -11.51
N LEU A 56 10.76 -4.89 -10.88
CA LEU A 56 9.88 -3.78 -11.27
C LEU A 56 10.20 -3.24 -12.67
N HIS A 57 11.46 -3.27 -13.09
CA HIS A 57 11.84 -2.95 -14.47
C HIS A 57 11.25 -3.98 -15.44
N ILE A 58 11.47 -5.28 -15.16
CA ILE A 58 10.99 -6.39 -15.98
C ILE A 58 9.46 -6.38 -16.09
N ILE A 59 8.75 -6.25 -14.96
CA ILE A 59 7.28 -6.24 -14.91
C ILE A 59 6.72 -5.14 -15.80
N LYS A 60 7.23 -3.90 -15.66
CA LYS A 60 6.78 -2.79 -16.48
C LYS A 60 7.09 -3.01 -17.96
N ALA A 61 8.29 -3.45 -18.31
CA ALA A 61 8.66 -3.76 -19.69
C ALA A 61 7.77 -4.85 -20.30
N MET A 62 7.46 -5.91 -19.54
CA MET A 62 6.56 -6.97 -19.98
C MET A 62 5.12 -6.49 -20.18
N TRP A 63 4.64 -5.54 -19.38
CA TRP A 63 3.30 -4.98 -19.53
C TRP A 63 3.16 -3.96 -20.66
N THR A 64 4.23 -3.26 -21.02
CA THR A 64 4.18 -2.19 -22.02
C THR A 64 4.67 -2.63 -23.40
N ASN A 65 5.66 -3.52 -23.49
CA ASN A 65 6.29 -3.91 -24.75
C ASN A 65 5.70 -5.22 -25.29
N VAL A 66 5.72 -5.42 -26.61
CA VAL A 66 5.34 -6.70 -27.23
C VAL A 66 6.28 -7.82 -26.78
N LYS A 67 7.59 -7.54 -26.79
CA LYS A 67 8.67 -8.39 -26.27
C LYS A 67 9.52 -7.57 -25.31
N ALA A 68 9.92 -8.14 -24.19
CA ALA A 68 10.76 -7.50 -23.19
C ALA A 68 12.11 -8.23 -23.07
N THR A 69 13.19 -7.46 -23.09
CA THR A 69 14.56 -7.94 -22.87
C THR A 69 15.16 -7.11 -21.74
N PHE A 70 15.81 -7.79 -20.80
CA PHE A 70 16.46 -7.17 -19.65
C PHE A 70 17.65 -8.04 -19.23
N SER A 71 18.75 -7.42 -18.83
CA SER A 71 19.95 -8.12 -18.35
C SER A 71 20.51 -7.35 -17.17
N GLY A 72 20.10 -7.76 -15.97
CA GLY A 72 20.57 -7.23 -14.71
C GLY A 72 21.56 -8.16 -14.01
N LYS A 73 21.85 -7.85 -12.76
CA LYS A 73 22.68 -8.63 -11.86
C LYS A 73 21.94 -9.89 -11.36
N HIS A 74 20.64 -9.79 -11.12
CA HIS A 74 19.85 -10.85 -10.52
C HIS A 74 18.96 -11.57 -11.54
N TYR A 75 18.45 -10.84 -12.53
CA TYR A 75 17.54 -11.39 -13.52
C TYR A 75 17.98 -11.10 -14.96
N ARG A 76 17.69 -12.05 -15.84
CA ARG A 76 17.87 -11.90 -17.29
C ARG A 76 16.68 -12.50 -18.03
N ILE A 77 16.13 -11.72 -18.96
CA ILE A 77 15.10 -12.17 -19.90
C ILE A 77 15.50 -11.74 -21.32
N LEU A 78 15.17 -12.56 -22.30
CA LEU A 78 15.42 -12.29 -23.72
C LEU A 78 14.13 -12.50 -24.50
N ASP A 79 13.64 -11.44 -25.14
CA ASP A 79 12.43 -11.43 -25.97
C ASP A 79 11.19 -12.03 -25.29
N ALA A 80 11.07 -11.86 -23.97
CA ALA A 80 9.99 -12.43 -23.19
C ALA A 80 8.64 -11.77 -23.55
N ILE A 81 7.61 -12.60 -23.67
CA ILE A 81 6.25 -12.17 -24.01
C ILE A 81 5.34 -12.38 -22.80
N CYS A 82 4.61 -11.34 -22.42
CA CYS A 82 3.56 -11.40 -21.41
C CYS A 82 2.23 -11.03 -22.06
N ASN A 83 1.29 -11.98 -22.14
CA ASN A 83 -0.07 -11.76 -22.62
C ASN A 83 -1.07 -12.47 -21.69
N PRO A 84 -2.29 -11.91 -21.48
CA PRO A 84 -2.75 -10.63 -22.00
C PRO A 84 -2.06 -9.43 -21.34
N LYS A 85 -2.00 -8.29 -22.05
CA LYS A 85 -1.53 -7.03 -21.46
C LYS A 85 -2.55 -6.49 -20.46
N PRO A 86 -2.13 -5.72 -19.44
CA PRO A 86 -3.07 -5.00 -18.60
C PRO A 86 -3.96 -4.07 -19.43
N LEU A 87 -5.23 -3.99 -19.03
CA LEU A 87 -6.20 -3.07 -19.63
C LEU A 87 -5.84 -1.60 -19.36
N GLN A 88 -5.34 -1.31 -18.15
CA GLN A 88 -4.87 0.02 -17.76
C GLN A 88 -3.56 0.37 -18.48
N LYS A 89 -3.48 1.59 -19.02
CA LYS A 89 -2.29 2.13 -19.71
C LYS A 89 -1.65 3.26 -18.90
N PRO A 90 -0.31 3.37 -18.89
CA PRO A 90 0.65 2.42 -19.48
C PRO A 90 0.66 1.06 -18.78
N HIS A 91 0.36 1.02 -17.49
CA HIS A 91 0.14 -0.17 -16.68
C HIS A 91 -0.74 0.16 -15.47
N PRO A 92 -1.20 -0.83 -14.68
CA PRO A 92 -1.82 -0.57 -13.38
C PRO A 92 -0.83 0.16 -12.44
N PRO A 93 -1.30 1.06 -11.56
CA PRO A 93 -0.43 1.74 -10.60
C PRO A 93 0.24 0.73 -9.67
N ILE A 94 1.54 0.91 -9.47
CA ILE A 94 2.38 0.10 -8.60
C ILE A 94 2.58 0.83 -7.27
N MET A 95 2.24 0.15 -6.19
CA MET A 95 2.55 0.56 -4.82
C MET A 95 3.80 -0.18 -4.32
N VAL A 96 4.82 0.57 -3.92
CA VAL A 96 6.02 0.02 -3.28
C VAL A 96 5.97 0.30 -1.78
N GLY A 97 6.09 -0.75 -0.97
CA GLY A 97 5.98 -0.67 0.49
C GLY A 97 7.30 -0.91 1.24
N GLY A 98 7.51 -0.17 2.33
CA GLY A 98 8.55 -0.44 3.34
C GLY A 98 9.25 0.81 3.88
N ILE A 99 10.36 0.61 4.62
CA ILE A 99 10.98 1.67 5.47
C ILE A 99 12.45 2.00 5.13
N GLY A 100 13.07 1.25 4.21
CA GLY A 100 14.50 1.34 3.91
C GLY A 100 14.90 2.64 3.18
N GLU A 101 15.71 3.47 3.81
CA GLU A 101 15.98 4.83 3.29
C GLU A 101 16.92 4.87 2.11
N LYS A 102 17.99 4.09 2.14
CA LYS A 102 19.05 4.17 1.15
C LYS A 102 18.68 3.52 -0.18
N LEU A 103 18.07 2.34 -0.11
CA LEU A 103 17.79 1.50 -1.28
C LEU A 103 16.30 1.50 -1.63
N LEU A 104 15.42 1.14 -0.68
CA LEU A 104 14.00 0.96 -0.98
C LEU A 104 13.33 2.27 -1.42
N LEU A 105 13.55 3.38 -0.73
CA LEU A 105 12.98 4.67 -1.15
C LEU A 105 13.54 5.15 -2.51
N LYS A 106 14.76 4.75 -2.87
CA LYS A 106 15.29 4.96 -4.22
C LYS A 106 14.54 4.13 -5.26
N VAL A 107 14.24 2.87 -4.96
CA VAL A 107 13.40 2.01 -5.81
C VAL A 107 11.99 2.60 -5.96
N ALA A 108 11.38 3.06 -4.87
CA ALA A 108 10.08 3.72 -4.91
C ALA A 108 10.11 4.98 -5.78
N ALA A 109 11.14 5.84 -5.62
CA ALA A 109 11.33 7.03 -6.45
C ALA A 109 11.40 6.69 -7.95
N LYS A 110 12.15 5.65 -8.32
CA LYS A 110 12.27 5.20 -9.72
C LYS A 110 10.98 4.58 -10.27
N HIS A 111 10.26 3.80 -9.46
CA HIS A 111 9.30 2.83 -9.99
C HIS A 111 7.85 3.00 -9.58
N ALA A 112 7.56 3.63 -8.45
CA ALA A 112 6.23 3.56 -7.84
C ALA A 112 5.30 4.66 -8.35
N GLU A 113 4.02 4.34 -8.50
CA GLU A 113 2.94 5.34 -8.52
C GLU A 113 2.46 5.66 -7.10
N ARG A 114 2.72 4.78 -6.13
CA ARG A 114 2.44 5.01 -4.71
C ARG A 114 3.54 4.46 -3.80
N TYR A 115 3.94 5.24 -2.81
CA TYR A 115 4.79 4.77 -1.72
C TYR A 115 3.94 4.48 -0.48
N ASN A 116 4.09 3.29 0.10
CA ASN A 116 3.40 2.90 1.34
C ASN A 116 4.36 2.72 2.52
N HIS A 117 4.18 3.52 3.57
CA HIS A 117 4.86 3.31 4.84
C HIS A 117 4.08 2.34 5.74
N PRO A 118 4.65 1.22 6.18
CA PRO A 118 3.99 0.32 7.11
C PRO A 118 4.09 0.84 8.55
N PHE A 119 2.95 1.06 9.19
CA PHE A 119 2.78 1.28 10.63
C PHE A 119 3.62 2.42 11.24
N GLY A 120 3.97 3.45 10.44
CA GLY A 120 4.77 4.58 10.92
C GLY A 120 3.93 5.65 11.61
N THR A 121 4.53 6.36 12.56
CA THR A 121 4.00 7.61 13.13
C THR A 121 4.05 8.75 12.10
N PRO A 122 3.30 9.86 12.29
CA PRO A 122 3.37 11.03 11.41
C PRO A 122 4.78 11.56 11.22
N ASP A 123 5.58 11.64 12.29
CA ASP A 123 6.96 12.13 12.22
C ASP A 123 7.88 11.19 11.45
N GLU A 124 7.73 9.88 11.63
CA GLU A 124 8.48 8.89 10.86
C GLU A 124 8.11 8.94 9.38
N VAL A 125 6.80 8.99 9.07
CA VAL A 125 6.30 9.09 7.70
C VAL A 125 6.79 10.37 7.04
N LYS A 126 6.71 11.52 7.74
CA LYS A 126 7.27 12.79 7.28
C LYS A 126 8.75 12.63 6.91
N ARG A 127 9.56 12.07 7.81
CA ARG A 127 10.99 11.86 7.57
C ARG A 127 11.23 10.99 6.33
N LYS A 128 10.48 9.90 6.16
CA LYS A 128 10.60 9.04 4.97
C LYS A 128 10.17 9.75 3.69
N ILE A 129 9.14 10.57 3.75
CA ILE A 129 8.69 11.36 2.59
C ILE A 129 9.75 12.37 2.17
N GLU A 130 10.44 13.02 3.11
CA GLU A 130 11.57 13.89 2.78
C GLU A 130 12.73 13.12 2.12
N VAL A 131 13.08 11.93 2.64
CA VAL A 131 14.10 11.08 1.99
C VAL A 131 13.66 10.63 0.59
N LEU A 132 12.37 10.29 0.41
CA LEU A 132 11.81 9.96 -0.90
C LEU A 132 11.96 11.13 -1.88
N LYS A 133 11.69 12.37 -1.44
CA LYS A 133 11.88 13.57 -2.26
C LYS A 133 13.32 13.73 -2.71
N GLU A 134 14.31 13.49 -1.84
CA GLU A 134 15.72 13.56 -2.23
C GLU A 134 16.11 12.50 -3.26
N HIS A 135 15.58 11.28 -3.13
CA HIS A 135 15.76 10.27 -4.18
C HIS A 135 15.07 10.65 -5.48
N CYS A 136 13.88 11.24 -5.42
CA CYS A 136 13.16 11.76 -6.60
C CYS A 136 14.00 12.81 -7.34
N LYS A 137 14.62 13.77 -6.61
CA LYS A 137 15.57 14.72 -7.20
C LYS A 137 16.75 14.02 -7.87
N THR A 138 17.31 13.01 -7.21
CA THR A 138 18.48 12.26 -7.71
C THR A 138 18.16 11.51 -9.00
N VAL A 139 16.94 10.98 -9.16
CA VAL A 139 16.51 10.24 -10.36
C VAL A 139 15.81 11.13 -11.40
N GLY A 140 15.67 12.43 -11.14
CA GLY A 140 15.04 13.39 -12.06
C GLY A 140 13.53 13.22 -12.21
N ARG A 141 12.82 12.83 -11.15
CA ARG A 141 11.35 12.64 -11.14
C ARG A 141 10.67 13.62 -10.19
N ASP A 142 9.48 14.12 -10.55
CA ASP A 142 8.67 14.91 -9.62
C ASP A 142 8.07 13.98 -8.54
N HIS A 143 8.37 14.28 -7.27
CA HIS A 143 7.83 13.52 -6.15
C HIS A 143 6.29 13.57 -6.08
N LYS A 144 5.64 14.56 -6.70
CA LYS A 144 4.17 14.68 -6.74
C LYS A 144 3.51 13.61 -7.60
N GLU A 145 4.25 12.96 -8.50
CA GLU A 145 3.77 11.81 -9.27
C GLU A 145 3.59 10.55 -8.41
N ILE A 146 4.15 10.54 -7.20
CA ILE A 146 4.07 9.42 -6.26
C ILE A 146 3.04 9.77 -5.19
N GLU A 147 1.93 9.05 -5.17
CA GLU A 147 0.96 9.13 -4.08
C GLU A 147 1.58 8.58 -2.79
N LYS A 148 1.33 9.22 -1.64
CA LYS A 148 1.89 8.79 -0.36
C LYS A 148 0.80 8.13 0.44
N SER A 149 1.09 6.92 0.91
CA SER A 149 0.19 6.14 1.73
C SER A 149 0.83 5.63 3.01
N VAL A 150 -0.03 5.35 3.98
CA VAL A 150 0.37 4.73 5.24
C VAL A 150 -0.58 3.58 5.55
N LEU A 151 -0.02 2.46 5.99
CA LEU A 151 -0.77 1.37 6.63
C LEU A 151 -0.75 1.58 8.13
N ILE A 152 -1.92 1.66 8.75
CA ILE A 152 -2.05 1.88 10.20
C ILE A 152 -3.05 0.90 10.80
N ARG A 153 -2.80 0.52 12.06
CA ARG A 153 -3.77 -0.21 12.87
C ARG A 153 -4.72 0.78 13.53
N VAL A 154 -6.01 0.50 13.46
CA VAL A 154 -7.07 1.37 13.98
C VAL A 154 -7.89 0.63 15.02
N ILE A 155 -8.10 1.27 16.17
CA ILE A 155 -9.11 0.87 17.15
C ILE A 155 -10.02 2.08 17.33
N VAL A 156 -11.28 1.94 16.94
CA VAL A 156 -12.27 3.02 17.02
C VAL A 156 -13.52 2.53 17.73
N ALA A 157 -14.01 3.30 18.70
CA ALA A 157 -15.30 3.05 19.35
C ALA A 157 -15.91 4.34 19.90
N ASN A 158 -17.24 4.37 20.07
CA ASN A 158 -17.97 5.57 20.47
C ASN A 158 -17.73 6.03 21.93
N SER A 159 -16.90 5.33 22.71
CA SER A 159 -16.52 5.74 24.06
C SER A 159 -15.18 5.16 24.49
N GLU A 160 -14.47 5.86 25.38
CA GLU A 160 -13.17 5.40 25.90
C GLU A 160 -13.27 4.06 26.62
N ASN A 161 -14.39 3.81 27.33
CA ASN A 161 -14.63 2.53 27.98
C ASN A 161 -14.64 1.37 26.97
N LYS A 162 -15.30 1.54 25.82
CA LYS A 162 -15.32 0.53 24.75
C LYS A 162 -13.94 0.37 24.10
N VAL A 163 -13.22 1.48 23.85
CA VAL A 163 -11.84 1.43 23.34
C VAL A 163 -10.95 0.58 24.26
N ASN A 164 -10.99 0.84 25.58
CA ASN A 164 -10.22 0.11 26.57
C ASN A 164 -10.60 -1.39 26.63
N GLN A 165 -11.88 -1.71 26.45
CA GLN A 165 -12.33 -3.11 26.34
C GLN A 165 -11.75 -3.81 25.09
N ILE A 166 -11.75 -3.14 23.93
CA ILE A 166 -11.17 -3.68 22.70
C ILE A 166 -9.66 -3.89 22.86
N ILE A 167 -8.94 -2.91 23.41
CA ILE A 167 -7.50 -3.02 23.68
C ILE A 167 -7.20 -4.26 24.54
N ARG A 168 -7.97 -4.48 25.62
CA ARG A 168 -7.80 -5.67 26.47
C ARG A 168 -8.03 -6.97 25.69
N LYS A 169 -9.10 -7.04 24.87
CA LYS A 169 -9.40 -8.21 24.04
C LYS A 169 -8.29 -8.51 23.02
N VAL A 170 -7.78 -7.48 22.35
CA VAL A 170 -6.70 -7.59 21.35
C VAL A 170 -5.41 -8.08 22.00
N LYS A 171 -5.00 -7.48 23.12
CA LYS A 171 -3.81 -7.91 23.88
C LYS A 171 -3.85 -9.39 24.27
N ASN A 172 -5.01 -9.91 24.64
CA ASN A 172 -5.17 -11.29 25.08
C ASN A 172 -5.24 -12.32 23.94
N LYS A 173 -5.49 -11.90 22.69
CA LYS A 173 -5.62 -12.80 21.52
C LYS A 173 -4.40 -12.81 20.62
N ASP A 174 -3.70 -11.68 20.54
CA ASP A 174 -2.59 -11.46 19.61
C ASP A 174 -1.21 -11.75 20.25
N GLU A 175 -1.14 -12.51 21.35
CA GLU A 175 0.15 -12.91 22.00
C GLU A 175 1.10 -13.70 21.08
N ILE A 176 0.66 -14.14 19.90
CA ILE A 176 1.48 -14.90 18.94
C ILE A 176 2.34 -13.98 18.04
N VAL A 177 2.17 -12.66 18.08
CA VAL A 177 3.06 -11.71 17.40
C VAL A 177 3.41 -10.59 18.38
N GLU A 178 4.54 -10.72 19.07
CA GLU A 178 5.07 -9.65 19.92
C GLU A 178 5.15 -8.30 19.14
N GLN A 179 4.89 -7.20 19.85
CA GLN A 179 5.09 -5.80 19.45
C GLN A 179 4.06 -5.04 18.56
N PRO A 180 2.75 -5.32 18.50
CA PRO A 180 1.86 -4.54 17.63
C PRO A 180 1.44 -3.18 18.19
N LEU A 181 1.44 -2.99 19.52
CA LEU A 181 0.93 -1.79 20.19
C LEU A 181 2.01 -0.76 20.56
N ASP A 182 3.28 -1.16 20.69
CA ASP A 182 4.37 -0.24 21.07
C ASP A 182 4.92 0.60 19.89
N ARG A 183 4.79 0.11 18.64
CA ARG A 183 5.23 0.86 17.45
C ARG A 183 4.27 1.96 17.03
N THR A 184 2.97 1.73 17.22
CA THR A 184 2.01 2.83 17.17
C THR A 184 2.18 3.59 18.48
N ASN A 185 2.66 4.83 18.45
CA ASN A 185 2.86 5.64 19.65
C ASN A 185 1.52 5.98 20.33
N GLY A 186 0.93 4.97 20.96
CA GLY A 186 -0.19 4.92 21.87
C GLY A 186 -1.59 5.24 21.35
N LYS A 187 -1.79 6.25 20.50
CA LYS A 187 -3.14 6.87 20.36
C LYS A 187 -3.50 7.52 19.02
N ILE A 188 -2.65 7.47 18.00
CA ILE A 188 -2.90 8.24 16.76
C ILE A 188 -4.16 7.73 16.03
N ALA A 189 -4.37 6.42 16.00
CA ALA A 189 -5.58 5.82 15.43
C ALA A 189 -6.29 4.92 16.45
N VAL A 190 -6.20 5.27 17.75
CA VAL A 190 -6.85 4.54 18.83
C VAL A 190 -7.66 5.52 19.67
N GLY A 191 -8.99 5.41 19.63
CA GLY A 191 -9.85 6.34 20.38
C GLY A 191 -11.29 6.42 19.88
N THR A 192 -11.94 7.52 20.21
CA THR A 192 -13.23 7.89 19.60
C THR A 192 -13.05 8.29 18.14
N PRO A 193 -14.12 8.32 17.32
CA PRO A 193 -14.03 8.78 15.94
C PRO A 193 -13.31 10.15 15.80
N GLU A 194 -13.58 11.09 16.71
CA GLU A 194 -12.96 12.42 16.72
C GLU A 194 -11.47 12.34 17.00
N GLN A 195 -11.05 11.50 17.95
CA GLN A 195 -9.63 11.29 18.28
C GLN A 195 -8.88 10.63 17.11
N VAL A 196 -9.49 9.63 16.47
CA VAL A 196 -8.91 8.95 15.30
C VAL A 196 -8.78 9.94 14.14
N VAL A 197 -9.83 10.70 13.81
CA VAL A 197 -9.76 11.72 12.74
C VAL A 197 -8.68 12.75 13.03
N ALA A 198 -8.60 13.25 14.27
CA ALA A 198 -7.56 14.20 14.67
C ALA A 198 -6.15 13.63 14.50
N GLY A 199 -5.94 12.33 14.78
CA GLY A 199 -4.67 11.68 14.54
C GLY A 199 -4.36 11.42 13.06
N LEU A 200 -5.36 11.05 12.26
CA LEU A 200 -5.21 10.88 10.80
C LEU A 200 -4.81 12.19 10.11
N ASN A 201 -5.38 13.32 10.54
CA ASN A 201 -5.07 14.64 9.99
C ASN A 201 -3.59 15.01 10.11
N LYS A 202 -2.88 14.51 11.13
CA LYS A 202 -1.43 14.71 11.26
C LYS A 202 -0.62 14.09 10.12
N TYR A 203 -1.11 13.01 9.50
CA TYR A 203 -0.47 12.45 8.31
C TYR A 203 -0.78 13.28 7.06
N VAL A 204 -1.99 13.86 6.97
CA VAL A 204 -2.40 14.72 5.85
C VAL A 204 -1.52 15.98 5.77
N GLU A 205 -1.13 16.54 6.92
CA GLU A 205 -0.14 17.63 7.03
C GLU A 205 1.23 17.28 6.43
N HIS A 206 1.48 16.00 6.12
CA HIS A 206 2.73 15.48 5.56
C HIS A 206 2.51 14.83 4.19
N GLU A 207 1.56 15.32 3.39
CA GLU A 207 1.26 14.88 2.02
C GLU A 207 0.72 13.46 1.89
N VAL A 208 0.35 12.80 2.99
CA VAL A 208 -0.33 11.50 2.92
C VAL A 208 -1.75 11.71 2.42
N THR A 209 -2.08 11.01 1.34
CA THR A 209 -3.37 11.14 0.63
C THR A 209 -4.15 9.84 0.59
N HIS A 210 -3.49 8.71 0.91
CA HIS A 210 -4.10 7.40 0.91
C HIS A 210 -3.85 6.66 2.23
N PHE A 211 -4.91 6.15 2.84
CA PHE A 211 -4.82 5.44 4.13
C PHE A 211 -5.25 4.00 3.94
N ILE A 212 -4.40 3.07 4.37
CA ILE A 212 -4.74 1.65 4.48
C ILE A 212 -5.00 1.39 5.95
N LEU A 213 -6.26 1.14 6.30
CA LEU A 213 -6.69 1.00 7.69
C LEU A 213 -6.89 -0.47 8.02
N HIS A 214 -6.14 -0.97 8.99
CA HIS A 214 -6.34 -2.30 9.57
C HIS A 214 -7.11 -2.14 10.88
N PHE A 215 -8.41 -2.38 10.85
CA PHE A 215 -9.26 -2.29 12.04
C PHE A 215 -9.06 -3.50 12.94
N MET A 216 -8.59 -3.25 14.15
CA MET A 216 -8.31 -4.27 15.16
C MET A 216 -9.54 -4.49 16.04
N GLY A 217 -9.76 -5.75 16.44
CA GLY A 217 -10.77 -6.08 17.45
C GLY A 217 -12.22 -6.09 16.96
N LEU A 218 -12.47 -5.84 15.67
CA LEU A 218 -13.77 -6.12 15.04
C LEU A 218 -13.89 -7.63 14.86
N GLY A 219 -14.68 -8.28 15.72
CA GLY A 219 -15.16 -9.63 15.43
C GLY A 219 -16.13 -9.60 14.25
N TYR A 220 -16.18 -10.68 13.46
CA TYR A 220 -17.05 -10.84 12.28
C TYR A 220 -18.57 -10.61 12.52
N GLY A 221 -19.02 -10.30 13.74
CA GLY A 221 -20.43 -10.12 14.12
C GLY A 221 -20.84 -8.74 14.64
N GLU A 222 -19.95 -7.73 14.69
CA GLU A 222 -20.26 -6.39 15.25
C GLU A 222 -20.39 -5.28 14.17
N MET A 223 -20.41 -5.64 12.87
CA MET A 223 -20.56 -4.70 11.73
C MET A 223 -21.98 -4.64 11.13
N LEU A 224 -23.01 -5.04 11.90
CA LEU A 224 -24.42 -4.90 11.51
C LEU A 224 -25.19 -4.15 12.60
#